data_AF-A0A8J6I4V8-F1
#
_entry.id   AF-A0A8J6I4V8-F1
#
_cell.length_a   1.000
_cell.length_b   1.000
_cell.length_c   1.000
_cell.angle_alpha   90.00
_cell.angle_beta   90.00
_cell.angle_gamma   90.00
#
_symmetry.space_group_name_H-M   'P 1'
#
loop_
_entity.id
_entity.type
_entity.pdbx_description
1 polymer ?
#
loop_
_entity_poly.entity_id
_entity_poly.type
_entity_poly.pdbx_seq_one_letter_code
_entity_poly.pdbx_strand_id
1 'polypeptide(L)'
;MCIDILNLLLPYWRGIDPAGPAVAAEFAGQLRQLAAFVAVNETIVFTLPGFPCKSPSVNKVLGHLPDEGERLSLTFLDRLCTAVGQVYAPGARLVICSDGHIFGDLIRVPDRHIDAYSNELAAMIRYEGLQSLSIFDLRDVLDGVTYEEKRSIVHARYAPSVEELRAEMRDSEITRGLYRGITTFLVSDTVGFQGSRSALQRECRKRAYGVIQRSRAWASLIAEHHPRSVRLSIHPQPVGAEKFGIRLLDARDNWVTPWHSAVLYHADGRPELVHRRCAEQQGMLVARNGRPSHYEIR
;
A
#
# COMPACT_ATOMS: atom_id res chain seq x y z
N MET A 1 -8.72 -7.48 25.37
CA MET A 1 -7.74 -6.51 24.85
C MET A 1 -7.30 -6.80 23.41
N CYS A 2 -6.44 -7.79 23.12
CA CYS A 2 -5.97 -8.04 21.74
C CYS A 2 -7.11 -8.31 20.74
N ILE A 3 -8.14 -9.04 21.18
CA ILE A 3 -9.37 -9.29 20.39
C ILE A 3 -10.10 -7.97 20.11
N ASP A 4 -10.25 -7.10 21.11
CA ASP A 4 -10.94 -5.81 20.97
C ASP A 4 -10.22 -4.90 19.97
N ILE A 5 -8.89 -4.84 20.07
CA ILE A 5 -8.04 -4.13 19.10
C ILE A 5 -8.25 -4.70 17.70
N LEU A 6 -8.20 -6.03 17.54
CA LEU A 6 -8.34 -6.65 16.23
C LEU A 6 -9.75 -6.45 15.63
N ASN A 7 -10.78 -6.44 16.48
CA ASN A 7 -12.15 -6.13 16.06
C ASN A 7 -12.29 -4.70 15.47
N LEU A 8 -11.41 -3.76 15.81
CA LEU A 8 -11.37 -2.45 15.16
C LEU A 8 -10.83 -2.52 13.72
N LEU A 9 -9.98 -3.51 13.41
CA LEU A 9 -9.37 -3.68 12.08
C LEU A 9 -10.24 -4.53 11.15
N LEU A 10 -10.96 -5.52 11.68
CA LEU A 10 -11.74 -6.49 10.89
C LEU A 10 -12.76 -5.89 9.90
N PRO A 11 -13.49 -4.79 10.22
CA PRO A 11 -14.38 -4.15 9.24
C PRO A 11 -13.67 -3.69 7.96
N TYR A 12 -12.36 -3.47 8.06
CA TYR A 12 -11.49 -3.04 6.98
C TYR A 12 -10.61 -4.17 6.46
N TRP A 13 -10.85 -5.43 6.83
CA TRP A 13 -10.08 -6.56 6.34
C TRP A 13 -10.23 -6.71 4.83
N ARG A 14 -9.09 -6.83 4.16
CA ARG A 14 -8.95 -7.10 2.73
C ARG A 14 -8.62 -8.59 2.55
N GLY A 15 -9.66 -9.42 2.61
CA GLY A 15 -9.56 -10.87 2.50
C GLY A 15 -9.48 -11.40 1.06
N ILE A 16 -9.01 -12.64 0.92
CA ILE A 16 -9.19 -13.45 -0.29
C ILE A 16 -10.46 -14.27 -0.08
N ASP A 17 -11.50 -14.02 -0.88
CA ASP A 17 -12.74 -14.81 -0.96
C ASP A 17 -13.33 -15.26 0.39
N PRO A 18 -13.90 -14.34 1.20
CA PRO A 18 -14.38 -14.68 2.52
C PRO A 18 -15.68 -15.50 2.46
N ALA A 19 -15.64 -16.75 2.93
CA ALA A 19 -16.80 -17.63 3.05
C ALA A 19 -17.80 -17.23 4.17
N GLY A 20 -17.57 -16.09 4.84
CA GLY A 20 -18.35 -15.57 5.96
C GLY A 20 -17.70 -14.34 6.61
N PRO A 21 -18.33 -13.75 7.65
CA PRO A 21 -17.72 -12.66 8.40
C PRO A 21 -16.47 -13.15 9.12
N ALA A 22 -15.36 -12.42 8.94
CA ALA A 22 -14.09 -12.73 9.60
C ALA A 22 -14.20 -12.59 11.13
N VAL A 23 -13.73 -13.58 11.87
CA VAL A 23 -13.76 -13.57 13.35
C VAL A 23 -12.34 -13.41 13.88
N ALA A 24 -12.14 -12.52 14.86
CA ALA A 24 -10.81 -12.20 15.39
C ALA A 24 -10.00 -13.42 15.85
N ALA A 25 -10.66 -14.45 16.37
CA ALA A 25 -10.02 -15.70 16.82
C ALA A 25 -9.28 -16.44 15.68
N GLU A 26 -9.64 -16.24 14.42
CA GLU A 26 -9.03 -16.89 13.26
C GLU A 26 -7.70 -16.23 12.83
N PHE A 27 -7.37 -15.07 13.40
CA PHE A 27 -6.21 -14.25 13.06
C PHE A 27 -5.10 -14.42 14.10
N ALA A 28 -4.72 -15.67 14.36
CA ALA A 28 -3.76 -16.03 15.40
C ALA A 28 -2.39 -15.31 15.26
N GLY A 29 -1.94 -15.07 14.02
CA GLY A 29 -0.71 -14.32 13.74
C GLY A 29 -0.77 -12.88 14.27
N GLN A 30 -1.86 -12.17 13.96
CA GLN A 30 -2.07 -10.80 14.41
C GLN A 30 -2.28 -10.74 15.93
N LEU A 31 -3.04 -11.67 16.50
CA LEU A 31 -3.22 -11.74 17.96
C LEU A 31 -1.89 -11.97 18.68
N ARG A 32 -1.01 -12.81 18.15
CA ARG A 32 0.34 -13.04 18.69
C ARG A 32 1.19 -11.77 18.61
N GLN A 33 1.17 -11.07 17.47
CA GLN A 33 1.90 -9.81 17.28
C GLN A 33 1.40 -8.72 18.24
N LEU A 34 0.08 -8.59 18.42
CA LEU A 34 -0.54 -7.65 19.37
C LEU A 34 -0.20 -7.99 20.82
N ALA A 35 -0.25 -9.28 21.19
CA ALA A 35 0.06 -9.73 22.54
C ALA A 35 1.50 -9.36 22.96
N ALA A 36 2.44 -9.33 22.01
CA ALA A 36 3.82 -8.93 22.27
C ALA A 36 3.98 -7.45 22.69
N PHE A 37 3.00 -6.59 22.43
CA PHE A 37 2.94 -5.22 22.94
C PHE A 37 2.12 -5.13 24.22
N VAL A 38 0.93 -5.75 24.21
CA VAL A 38 -0.01 -5.70 25.34
C VAL A 38 0.60 -6.30 26.62
N ALA A 39 1.38 -7.38 26.50
CA ALA A 39 2.03 -8.03 27.64
C ALA A 39 3.03 -7.13 28.38
N VAL A 40 3.56 -6.10 27.70
CA VAL A 40 4.54 -5.15 28.26
C VAL A 40 4.01 -3.73 28.33
N ASN A 41 2.71 -3.52 28.08
CA ASN A 41 2.03 -2.23 28.11
C ASN A 41 2.71 -1.14 27.24
N GLU A 42 3.22 -1.53 26.07
CA GLU A 42 3.86 -0.62 25.11
C GLU A 42 2.90 -0.19 23.99
N THR A 43 3.14 0.98 23.39
CA THR A 43 2.41 1.44 22.20
C THR A 43 2.55 0.46 21.05
N ILE A 44 1.42 0.06 20.45
CA ILE A 44 1.41 -0.85 19.31
C ILE A 44 1.99 -0.13 18.09
N VAL A 45 2.91 -0.81 17.39
CA VAL A 45 3.49 -0.29 16.15
C VAL A 45 2.94 -1.08 14.97
N PHE A 46 2.18 -0.43 14.10
CA PHE A 46 1.79 -0.98 12.81
C PHE A 46 2.83 -0.64 11.74
N THR A 47 3.14 -1.57 10.85
CA THR A 47 3.90 -1.29 9.61
C THR A 47 3.02 -1.53 8.39
N LEU A 48 3.01 -0.60 7.45
CA LEU A 48 2.20 -0.69 6.24
C LEU A 48 3.04 -0.35 5.00
N PRO A 49 3.51 -1.36 4.25
CA PRO A 49 4.06 -1.13 2.91
C PRO A 49 2.99 -0.58 1.98
N GLY A 50 3.27 0.56 1.35
CA GLY A 50 2.36 1.24 0.42
C GLY A 50 2.67 2.72 0.30
N PHE A 51 1.85 3.45 -0.46
CA PHE A 51 2.10 4.86 -0.83
C PHE A 51 3.45 5.04 -1.56
N PRO A 52 3.73 4.29 -2.66
CA PRO A 52 5.00 4.39 -3.38
C PRO A 52 5.13 5.71 -4.15
N CYS A 53 4.16 5.96 -5.02
CA CYS A 53 4.03 7.07 -5.94
C CYS A 53 2.72 6.87 -6.72
N LYS A 54 2.18 7.92 -7.33
CA LYS A 54 1.05 7.79 -8.27
C LYS A 54 1.43 6.96 -9.49
N SER A 55 0.45 6.23 -10.03
CA SER A 55 0.55 5.51 -11.29
C SER A 55 1.04 6.43 -12.42
N PRO A 56 1.91 5.96 -13.33
CA PRO A 56 2.29 6.73 -14.51
C PRO A 56 1.14 6.87 -15.53
N SER A 57 0.01 6.17 -15.33
CA SER A 57 -1.14 6.23 -16.20
C SER A 57 -2.06 7.40 -15.91
N VAL A 58 -2.07 8.40 -16.79
CA VAL A 58 -2.97 9.56 -16.71
C VAL A 58 -4.46 9.20 -16.79
N ASN A 59 -4.79 7.98 -17.22
CA ASN A 59 -6.17 7.47 -17.21
C ASN A 59 -6.63 7.03 -15.82
N LYS A 60 -5.69 6.80 -14.89
CA LYS A 60 -5.95 6.32 -13.54
C LYS A 60 -5.91 7.42 -12.50
N VAL A 61 -5.00 8.38 -12.64
CA VAL A 61 -4.70 9.38 -11.61
C VAL A 61 -4.75 10.81 -12.13
N LEU A 62 -4.92 11.78 -11.21
CA LEU A 62 -4.97 13.21 -11.52
C LEU A 62 -3.60 13.83 -11.84
N GLY A 63 -2.54 13.30 -11.23
CA GLY A 63 -1.17 13.76 -11.38
C GLY A 63 -0.18 12.85 -10.68
N HIS A 64 1.06 13.31 -10.50
CA HIS A 64 2.11 12.52 -9.84
C HIS A 64 2.20 12.75 -8.32
N LEU A 65 1.48 13.75 -7.80
CA LEU A 65 1.43 14.08 -6.37
C LEU A 65 0.22 13.40 -5.69
N PRO A 66 0.28 13.16 -4.37
CA PRO A 66 -0.87 12.77 -3.55
C PRO A 66 -2.06 13.70 -3.77
N ASP A 67 -3.26 13.13 -3.79
CA ASP A 67 -4.51 13.86 -3.93
C ASP A 67 -5.49 13.46 -2.82
N GLU A 68 -6.80 13.65 -3.04
CA GLU A 68 -7.82 13.37 -2.04
C GLU A 68 -7.82 11.90 -1.58
N GLY A 69 -7.43 10.97 -2.46
CA GLY A 69 -7.37 9.55 -2.12
C GLY A 69 -6.35 9.27 -1.02
N GLU A 70 -5.15 9.83 -1.13
CA GLU A 70 -4.13 9.74 -0.08
C GLU A 70 -4.59 10.43 1.20
N ARG A 71 -5.17 11.64 1.10
CA ARG A 71 -5.62 12.40 2.27
C ARG A 71 -6.63 11.63 3.12
N LEU A 72 -7.66 11.08 2.47
CA LEU A 72 -8.69 10.29 3.14
C LEU A 72 -8.09 9.00 3.73
N SER A 73 -7.17 8.35 3.01
CA SER A 73 -6.51 7.13 3.49
C SER A 73 -5.62 7.38 4.71
N LEU A 74 -4.83 8.45 4.71
CA LEU A 74 -4.01 8.84 5.86
C LEU A 74 -4.90 9.18 7.06
N THR A 75 -5.96 9.98 6.83
CA THR A 75 -6.92 10.34 7.88
C THR A 75 -7.58 9.10 8.48
N PHE A 76 -7.94 8.11 7.65
CA PHE A 76 -8.48 6.82 8.10
C PHE A 76 -7.48 6.07 9.00
N LEU A 77 -6.21 5.95 8.57
CA LEU A 77 -5.18 5.24 9.33
C LEU A 77 -4.88 5.90 10.69
N ASP A 78 -4.88 7.24 10.74
CA ASP A 78 -4.71 8.00 11.97
C ASP A 78 -5.89 7.80 12.94
N ARG A 79 -7.13 7.86 12.42
CA ARG A 79 -8.34 7.55 13.19
C ARG A 79 -8.36 6.12 13.72
N LEU A 80 -7.87 5.16 12.93
CA LEU A 80 -7.72 3.77 13.38
C LEU A 80 -6.79 3.68 14.59
N CYS A 81 -5.65 4.38 14.56
CA CYS A 81 -4.72 4.43 15.70
C CYS A 81 -5.37 5.08 16.93
N THR A 82 -6.12 6.18 16.72
CA THR A 82 -6.89 6.84 17.78
C THR A 82 -7.92 5.89 18.40
N ALA A 83 -8.65 5.11 17.60
CA ALA A 83 -9.62 4.14 18.09
C ALA A 83 -8.95 3.03 18.92
N VAL A 84 -7.75 2.58 18.53
CA VAL A 84 -6.96 1.65 19.36
C VAL A 84 -6.63 2.28 20.72
N GLY A 85 -6.29 3.56 20.77
CA GLY A 85 -6.05 4.30 22.02
C GLY A 85 -7.24 4.37 22.97
N GLN A 86 -8.47 4.26 22.45
CA GLN A 86 -9.69 4.25 23.27
C GLN A 86 -9.90 2.92 23.99
N VAL A 87 -9.41 1.81 23.44
CA VAL A 87 -9.53 0.47 24.05
C VAL A 87 -8.25 0.05 24.77
N TYR A 88 -7.08 0.58 24.37
CA TYR A 88 -5.77 0.24 24.91
C TYR A 88 -4.98 1.51 25.19
N ALA A 89 -4.77 1.84 26.46
CA ALA A 89 -4.25 3.15 26.89
C ALA A 89 -2.90 3.58 26.26
N PRO A 90 -1.89 2.70 26.07
CA PRO A 90 -0.67 3.07 25.35
C PRO A 90 -0.88 3.41 23.87
N GLY A 91 -2.04 3.08 23.31
CA GLY A 91 -2.45 3.39 21.95
C GLY A 91 -1.67 2.69 20.87
N ALA A 92 -1.69 3.27 19.67
CA ALA A 92 -0.98 2.78 18.52
C ALA A 92 -0.38 3.92 17.69
N ARG A 93 0.65 3.58 16.93
CA ARG A 93 1.20 4.38 15.84
C ARG A 93 1.39 3.53 14.60
N LEU A 94 1.41 4.16 13.44
CA LEU A 94 1.57 3.48 12.16
C LEU A 94 2.75 4.07 11.38
N VAL A 95 3.65 3.18 10.97
CA VAL A 95 4.76 3.48 10.08
C VAL A 95 4.37 3.10 8.66
N ILE A 96 4.21 4.11 7.79
CA ILE A 96 4.03 3.93 6.36
C ILE A 96 5.40 3.60 5.77
N CYS A 97 5.57 2.36 5.33
CA CYS A 97 6.82 1.91 4.73
C CYS A 97 6.78 2.13 3.22
N SER A 98 7.00 3.37 2.76
CA SER A 98 6.89 3.72 1.34
C SER A 98 7.90 2.96 0.50
N ASP A 99 7.39 2.31 -0.54
CA ASP A 99 8.11 1.37 -1.38
C ASP A 99 8.43 1.94 -2.78
N GLY A 100 8.21 3.25 -2.98
CA GLY A 100 8.42 3.91 -4.27
C GLY A 100 9.84 3.76 -4.80
N HIS A 101 10.85 4.14 -4.00
CA HIS A 101 12.26 4.07 -4.40
C HIS A 101 12.78 2.64 -4.56
N ILE A 102 12.13 1.67 -3.91
CA ILE A 102 12.41 0.25 -4.13
C ILE A 102 11.99 -0.16 -5.54
N PHE A 103 10.88 0.37 -6.07
CA PHE A 103 10.30 -0.08 -7.33
C PHE A 103 10.54 0.83 -8.53
N GLY A 104 11.00 2.07 -8.36
CA GLY A 104 10.99 3.13 -9.40
C GLY A 104 11.28 2.68 -10.83
N ASP A 105 12.40 2.03 -11.09
CA ASP A 105 12.78 1.49 -12.41
C ASP A 105 11.88 0.35 -12.89
N LEU A 106 11.43 -0.53 -12.00
CA LEU A 106 10.51 -1.63 -12.32
C LEU A 106 9.08 -1.16 -12.60
N ILE A 107 8.67 0.00 -12.09
CA ILE A 107 7.36 0.62 -12.40
C ILE A 107 7.48 1.78 -13.39
N ARG A 108 8.70 2.10 -13.83
CA ARG A 108 9.04 3.19 -14.76
C ARG A 108 8.58 4.58 -14.27
N VAL A 109 8.74 4.82 -12.97
CA VAL A 109 8.52 6.14 -12.36
C VAL A 109 9.88 6.70 -11.93
N PRO A 110 10.29 7.89 -12.42
CA PRO A 110 11.57 8.50 -12.05
C PRO A 110 11.65 8.78 -10.54
N ASP A 111 12.83 8.59 -9.96
CA ASP A 111 13.07 8.83 -8.52
C ASP A 111 12.64 10.24 -8.08
N ARG A 112 12.86 11.28 -8.89
CA ARG A 112 12.39 12.66 -8.60
C ARG A 112 10.87 12.78 -8.40
N HIS A 113 10.05 11.95 -9.07
CA HIS A 113 8.61 11.95 -8.88
C HIS A 113 8.23 11.22 -7.58
N ILE A 114 9.00 10.19 -7.21
CA ILE A 114 8.84 9.48 -5.93
C ILE A 114 9.24 10.40 -4.77
N ASP A 115 10.33 11.16 -4.89
CA ASP A 115 10.72 12.19 -3.94
C ASP A 115 9.61 13.23 -3.75
N ALA A 116 9.09 13.77 -4.86
CA ALA A 116 8.01 14.77 -4.83
C ALA A 116 6.73 14.21 -4.17
N TYR A 117 6.36 12.97 -4.51
CA TYR A 117 5.20 12.30 -3.91
C TYR A 117 5.39 12.12 -2.40
N SER A 118 6.55 11.63 -1.97
CA SER A 118 6.83 11.35 -0.57
C SER A 118 6.94 12.62 0.28
N ASN A 119 7.51 13.69 -0.29
CA ASN A 119 7.57 15.01 0.34
C ASN A 119 6.18 15.62 0.54
N GLU A 120 5.30 15.51 -0.48
CA GLU A 120 3.92 15.98 -0.39
C GLU A 120 3.10 15.11 0.57
N LEU A 121 3.34 13.79 0.62
CA LEU A 121 2.69 12.90 1.58
C LEU A 121 3.04 13.29 3.02
N ALA A 122 4.33 13.57 3.29
CA ALA A 122 4.78 14.06 4.59
C ALA A 122 4.18 15.45 4.92
N ALA A 123 4.07 16.34 3.92
CA ALA A 123 3.43 17.64 4.10
C ALA A 123 1.94 17.51 4.42
N MET A 124 1.24 16.59 3.76
CA MET A 124 -0.17 16.28 4.00
C MET A 124 -0.40 15.74 5.42
N ILE A 125 0.44 14.82 5.90
CA ILE A 125 0.39 14.34 7.30
C ILE A 125 0.47 15.52 8.29
N ARG A 126 1.42 16.44 8.06
CA ARG A 126 1.58 17.64 8.93
C ARG A 126 0.39 18.59 8.82
N TYR A 127 -0.07 18.88 7.61
CA TYR A 127 -1.15 19.83 7.35
C TYR A 127 -2.49 19.38 7.93
N GLU A 128 -2.80 18.08 7.79
CA GLU A 128 -4.03 17.49 8.35
C GLU A 128 -3.90 17.20 9.87
N GLY A 129 -2.73 17.45 10.47
CA GLY A 129 -2.50 17.27 11.91
C GLY A 129 -2.52 15.81 12.38
N LEU A 130 -2.12 14.87 11.51
CA LEU A 130 -2.16 13.43 11.79
C LEU A 130 -0.97 13.04 12.67
N GLN A 131 -1.23 12.72 13.94
CA GLN A 131 -0.19 12.56 14.96
C GLN A 131 0.31 11.13 15.11
N SER A 132 -0.46 10.14 14.65
CA SER A 132 -0.13 8.73 14.81
C SER A 132 0.69 8.15 13.66
N LEU A 133 1.02 8.94 12.63
CA LEU A 133 1.63 8.47 11.39
C LEU A 133 3.09 8.92 11.25
N SER A 134 3.95 8.02 10.80
CA SER A 134 5.30 8.33 10.33
C SER A 134 5.58 7.64 9.00
N ILE A 135 6.57 8.13 8.25
CA ILE A 135 7.02 7.53 6.99
C ILE A 135 8.40 6.90 7.23
N PHE A 136 8.62 5.73 6.63
CA PHE A 136 9.91 5.07 6.51
C PHE A 136 10.09 4.67 5.05
N ASP A 137 11.17 5.09 4.41
CA ASP A 137 11.46 4.75 3.02
C ASP A 137 12.97 4.61 2.77
N LEU A 138 13.36 4.40 1.51
CA LEU A 138 14.76 4.14 1.16
C LEU A 138 15.69 5.35 1.39
N ARG A 139 15.14 6.54 1.67
CA ARG A 139 15.89 7.74 2.06
C ARG A 139 16.39 7.68 3.50
N ASP A 140 15.72 6.90 4.36
CA ASP A 140 16.06 6.77 5.78
C ASP A 140 17.18 5.74 6.06
N VAL A 141 17.71 5.11 5.00
CA VAL A 141 18.71 4.05 5.11
C VAL A 141 19.75 4.16 4.01
N LEU A 142 20.91 3.51 4.21
CA LEU A 142 21.98 3.41 3.22
C LEU A 142 22.45 4.80 2.75
N ASP A 143 22.80 5.67 3.69
CA ASP A 143 23.23 7.03 3.39
C ASP A 143 24.48 7.09 2.51
N GLY A 144 24.58 8.15 1.70
CA GLY A 144 25.76 8.42 0.89
C GLY A 144 25.84 7.67 -0.45
N VAL A 145 24.81 6.91 -0.84
CA VAL A 145 24.75 6.24 -2.15
C VAL A 145 23.47 6.59 -2.91
N THR A 146 23.52 6.43 -4.23
CA THR A 146 22.40 6.72 -5.15
C THR A 146 21.25 5.73 -4.98
N TYR A 147 20.03 6.09 -5.42
CA TYR A 147 18.89 5.18 -5.34
C TYR A 147 19.10 3.86 -6.11
N GLU A 148 19.86 3.88 -7.21
CA GLU A 148 20.22 2.68 -7.96
C GLU A 148 21.11 1.75 -7.14
N GLU A 149 22.12 2.31 -6.45
CA GLU A 149 22.98 1.55 -5.54
C GLU A 149 22.20 1.03 -4.34
N LYS A 150 21.33 1.84 -3.72
CA LYS A 150 20.45 1.40 -2.64
C LYS A 150 19.58 0.21 -3.06
N ARG A 151 18.93 0.30 -4.23
CA ARG A 151 18.14 -0.81 -4.81
C ARG A 151 18.99 -2.06 -5.00
N SER A 152 20.21 -1.91 -5.49
CA SER A 152 21.13 -3.03 -5.74
C SER A 152 21.58 -3.70 -4.44
N ILE A 153 21.94 -2.93 -3.41
CA ILE A 153 22.31 -3.42 -2.08
C ILE A 153 21.15 -4.18 -1.44
N VAL A 154 19.95 -3.59 -1.42
CA VAL A 154 18.76 -4.22 -0.84
C VAL A 154 18.40 -5.49 -1.60
N HIS A 155 18.48 -5.48 -2.93
CA HIS A 155 18.21 -6.67 -3.73
C HIS A 155 19.23 -7.78 -3.44
N ALA A 156 20.52 -7.48 -3.47
CA ALA A 156 21.57 -8.46 -3.21
C ALA A 156 21.47 -9.08 -1.81
N ARG A 157 21.06 -8.30 -0.80
CA ARG A 157 20.99 -8.76 0.58
C ARG A 157 19.75 -9.60 0.89
N TYR A 158 18.60 -9.29 0.29
CA TYR A 158 17.32 -9.85 0.75
C TYR A 158 16.42 -10.41 -0.35
N ALA A 159 16.67 -10.15 -1.63
CA ALA A 159 15.79 -10.63 -2.68
C ALA A 159 15.98 -12.14 -2.90
N PRO A 160 14.91 -12.94 -2.97
CA PRO A 160 15.01 -14.31 -3.45
C PRO A 160 15.41 -14.32 -4.92
N SER A 161 16.03 -15.40 -5.38
CA SER A 161 16.26 -15.68 -6.79
C SER A 161 14.93 -15.88 -7.54
N VAL A 162 14.99 -15.72 -8.87
CA VAL A 162 13.82 -15.99 -9.72
C VAL A 162 13.45 -17.48 -9.69
N GLU A 163 14.45 -18.34 -9.52
CA GLU A 163 14.30 -19.79 -9.42
C GLU A 163 13.53 -20.19 -8.15
N GLU A 164 13.87 -19.60 -7.01
CA GLU A 164 13.13 -19.78 -5.76
C GLU A 164 11.68 -19.30 -5.89
N LEU A 165 11.46 -18.13 -6.50
CA LEU A 165 10.10 -17.64 -6.73
C LEU A 165 9.29 -18.56 -7.66
N ARG A 166 9.91 -19.08 -8.72
CA ARG A 166 9.28 -20.05 -9.61
C ARG A 166 8.96 -21.35 -8.89
N ALA A 167 9.81 -21.79 -7.96
CA ALA A 167 9.56 -22.94 -7.13
C ALA A 167 8.37 -22.70 -6.20
N GLU A 168 8.36 -21.60 -5.45
CA GLU A 168 7.26 -21.20 -4.57
C GLU A 168 5.93 -21.10 -5.32
N MET A 169 5.93 -20.54 -6.53
CA MET A 169 4.74 -20.43 -7.38
C MET A 169 4.17 -21.78 -7.83
N ARG A 170 4.92 -22.89 -7.81
CA ARG A 170 4.33 -24.21 -8.12
C ARG A 170 3.38 -24.66 -7.02
N ASP A 171 3.70 -24.34 -5.78
CA ASP A 171 3.04 -24.92 -4.61
C ASP A 171 2.12 -23.92 -3.87
N SER A 172 2.27 -22.62 -4.12
CA SER A 172 1.49 -21.56 -3.48
C SER A 172 0.51 -20.87 -4.45
N GLU A 173 -0.80 -21.08 -4.27
CA GLU A 173 -1.83 -20.29 -4.98
C GLU A 173 -1.75 -18.81 -4.60
N ILE A 174 -1.39 -18.48 -3.35
CA ILE A 174 -1.24 -17.10 -2.88
C ILE A 174 -0.16 -16.38 -3.71
N THR A 175 1.00 -17.01 -3.87
CA THR A 175 2.13 -16.41 -4.61
C THR A 175 1.82 -16.32 -6.10
N ARG A 176 1.10 -17.31 -6.67
CA ARG A 176 0.57 -17.22 -8.05
C ARG A 176 -0.43 -16.09 -8.21
N GLY A 177 -1.34 -15.93 -7.25
CA GLY A 177 -2.31 -14.84 -7.21
C GLY A 177 -1.65 -13.47 -7.17
N LEU A 178 -0.63 -13.31 -6.31
CA LEU A 178 0.18 -12.08 -6.23
C LEU A 178 0.87 -11.78 -7.57
N TYR A 179 1.51 -12.78 -8.18
CA TYR A 179 2.16 -12.62 -9.49
C TYR A 179 1.18 -12.21 -10.60
N ARG A 180 -0.01 -12.83 -10.64
CA ARG A 180 -1.07 -12.47 -11.58
C ARG A 180 -1.53 -11.03 -11.35
N GLY A 181 -1.78 -10.65 -10.09
CA GLY A 181 -2.14 -9.30 -9.69
C GLY A 181 -1.11 -8.27 -10.16
N ILE A 182 0.16 -8.44 -9.76
CA ILE A 182 1.28 -7.58 -10.17
C ILE A 182 1.39 -7.46 -11.69
N THR A 183 1.28 -8.57 -12.42
CA THR A 183 1.32 -8.53 -13.89
C THR A 183 0.20 -7.66 -14.45
N THR A 184 -1.03 -7.82 -13.95
CA THR A 184 -2.19 -6.99 -14.36
C THR A 184 -1.99 -5.52 -14.04
N PHE A 185 -1.42 -5.20 -12.87
CA PHE A 185 -1.06 -3.83 -12.52
C PHE A 185 -0.06 -3.24 -13.49
N LEU A 186 1.07 -3.92 -13.73
CA LEU A 186 2.10 -3.42 -14.65
C LEU A 186 1.58 -3.20 -16.07
N VAL A 187 0.72 -4.10 -16.57
CA VAL A 187 0.10 -3.94 -17.90
C VAL A 187 -0.81 -2.72 -17.94
N SER A 188 -1.63 -2.51 -16.91
CA SER A 188 -2.59 -1.40 -16.87
C SER A 188 -1.95 -0.04 -16.56
N ASP A 189 -0.76 -0.03 -15.96
CA ASP A 189 0.03 1.17 -15.68
C ASP A 189 0.94 1.57 -16.83
N THR A 190 1.30 0.64 -17.71
CA THR A 190 2.20 0.95 -18.81
C THR A 190 1.52 1.84 -19.85
N VAL A 191 2.08 3.04 -20.03
CA VAL A 191 1.68 4.02 -21.06
C VAL A 191 2.67 4.03 -22.22
N GLY A 192 2.17 4.32 -23.43
CA GLY A 192 3.03 4.57 -24.60
C GLY A 192 3.86 3.39 -25.12
N PHE A 193 3.50 2.14 -24.76
CA PHE A 193 4.23 0.95 -25.22
C PHE A 193 4.14 0.79 -26.74
N GLN A 194 5.30 0.74 -27.40
CA GLN A 194 5.41 0.54 -28.84
C GLN A 194 5.46 -0.97 -29.13
N GLY A 195 4.31 -1.59 -29.36
CA GLY A 195 4.20 -3.00 -29.69
C GLY A 195 2.82 -3.60 -29.46
N SER A 196 2.67 -4.90 -29.71
CA SER A 196 1.39 -5.58 -29.50
C SER A 196 1.06 -5.75 -28.02
N ARG A 197 -0.23 -5.88 -27.70
CA ARG A 197 -0.70 -6.19 -26.34
C ARG A 197 -0.04 -7.46 -25.77
N SER A 198 0.20 -8.47 -26.61
CA SER A 198 0.88 -9.70 -26.21
C SER A 198 2.36 -9.49 -25.89
N ALA A 199 3.04 -8.59 -26.61
CA ALA A 199 4.41 -8.21 -26.30
C ALA A 199 4.49 -7.46 -24.96
N LEU A 200 3.57 -6.52 -24.71
CA LEU A 200 3.44 -5.84 -23.43
C LEU A 200 3.21 -6.82 -22.28
N GLN A 201 2.27 -7.75 -22.44
CA GLN A 201 1.98 -8.77 -21.43
C GLN A 201 3.22 -9.60 -21.10
N ARG A 202 4.01 -9.99 -22.11
CA ARG A 202 5.24 -10.76 -21.92
C ARG A 202 6.33 -9.95 -21.21
N GLU A 203 6.47 -8.67 -21.54
CA GLU A 203 7.40 -7.77 -20.84
C GLU A 203 7.00 -7.59 -19.37
N CYS A 204 5.73 -7.32 -19.10
CA CYS A 204 5.21 -7.13 -17.75
C CYS A 204 5.33 -8.40 -16.89
N ARG A 205 5.12 -9.59 -17.48
CA ARG A 205 5.36 -10.88 -16.80
C ARG A 205 6.82 -11.03 -16.35
N LYS A 206 7.79 -10.59 -17.17
CA LYS A 206 9.21 -10.61 -16.78
C LYS A 206 9.48 -9.63 -15.64
N ARG A 207 9.00 -8.38 -15.74
CA ARG A 207 9.14 -7.37 -14.69
C ARG A 207 8.44 -7.74 -13.39
N ALA A 208 7.33 -8.48 -13.44
CA ALA A 208 6.59 -8.90 -12.26
C ALA A 208 7.44 -9.73 -11.29
N TYR A 209 8.38 -10.56 -11.78
CA TYR A 209 9.34 -11.24 -10.92
C TYR A 209 10.19 -10.26 -10.13
N GLY A 210 10.78 -9.26 -10.80
CA GLY A 210 11.56 -8.20 -10.14
C GLY A 210 10.75 -7.46 -9.08
N VAL A 211 9.47 -7.19 -9.33
CA VAL A 211 8.59 -6.52 -8.36
C VAL A 211 8.37 -7.41 -7.13
N ILE A 212 8.12 -8.71 -7.31
CA ILE A 212 7.98 -9.64 -6.19
C ILE A 212 9.29 -9.74 -5.41
N GLN A 213 10.43 -9.92 -6.08
CA GLN A 213 11.75 -10.00 -5.47
C GLN A 213 12.01 -8.78 -4.58
N ARG A 214 11.76 -7.58 -5.11
CA ARG A 214 11.94 -6.33 -4.36
C ARG A 214 10.91 -6.12 -3.27
N SER A 215 9.68 -6.59 -3.44
CA SER A 215 8.67 -6.59 -2.37
C SER A 215 9.09 -7.47 -1.20
N ARG A 216 9.68 -8.64 -1.47
CA ARG A 216 10.27 -9.52 -0.43
C ARG A 216 11.48 -8.86 0.22
N ALA A 217 12.37 -8.26 -0.58
CA ALA A 217 13.55 -7.58 -0.06
C ALA A 217 13.18 -6.40 0.86
N TRP A 218 12.21 -5.57 0.44
CA TRP A 218 11.68 -4.49 1.25
C TRP A 218 11.01 -4.99 2.52
N ALA A 219 10.24 -6.08 2.43
CA ALA A 219 9.62 -6.72 3.58
C ALA A 219 10.64 -7.21 4.63
N SER A 220 11.83 -7.64 4.20
CA SER A 220 12.94 -8.03 5.10
C SER A 220 13.63 -6.82 5.71
N LEU A 221 13.89 -5.77 4.91
CA LEU A 221 14.48 -4.54 5.41
C LEU A 221 13.57 -3.84 6.44
N ILE A 222 12.27 -3.79 6.21
CA ILE A 222 11.29 -3.32 7.20
C ILE A 222 11.39 -4.14 8.49
N ALA A 223 11.53 -5.46 8.40
CA ALA A 223 11.63 -6.32 9.58
C ALA A 223 12.93 -6.09 10.37
N GLU A 224 14.02 -5.66 9.72
CA GLU A 224 15.26 -5.29 10.40
C GLU A 224 15.11 -3.98 11.19
N HIS A 225 14.43 -2.99 10.63
CA HIS A 225 14.23 -1.67 11.27
C HIS A 225 13.02 -1.62 12.22
N HIS A 226 12.02 -2.47 12.00
CA HIS A 226 10.78 -2.56 12.78
C HIS A 226 10.46 -4.01 13.17
N PRO A 227 11.37 -4.69 13.91
CA PRO A 227 11.28 -6.13 14.22
C PRO A 227 10.08 -6.49 15.09
N ARG A 228 9.64 -5.55 15.92
CA ARG A 228 8.39 -5.64 16.69
C ARG A 228 7.38 -4.71 16.03
N SER A 229 6.55 -5.27 15.15
CA SER A 229 5.42 -4.56 14.54
C SER A 229 4.29 -5.51 14.17
N VAL A 230 3.07 -4.99 14.18
CA VAL A 230 1.91 -5.65 13.58
C VAL A 230 1.90 -5.34 12.09
N ARG A 231 2.05 -6.37 11.25
CA ARG A 231 2.31 -6.18 9.81
C ARG A 231 1.01 -6.05 9.03
N LEU A 232 0.75 -4.86 8.52
CA LEU A 232 -0.36 -4.60 7.60
C LEU A 232 0.09 -4.80 6.15
N SER A 233 -0.88 -4.91 5.24
CA SER A 233 -0.65 -5.00 3.81
C SER A 233 -1.80 -4.36 3.03
N ILE A 234 -1.48 -3.65 1.96
CA ILE A 234 -2.49 -3.21 0.99
C ILE A 234 -2.91 -4.30 0.00
N HIS A 235 -2.30 -5.49 0.04
CA HIS A 235 -2.73 -6.61 -0.80
C HIS A 235 -3.68 -7.51 -0.03
N PRO A 236 -4.62 -8.19 -0.73
CA PRO A 236 -5.44 -9.22 -0.09
C PRO A 236 -4.58 -10.26 0.62
N GLN A 237 -4.97 -10.62 1.85
CA GLN A 237 -4.32 -11.67 2.64
C GLN A 237 -5.37 -12.69 3.10
N PRO A 238 -5.08 -14.00 3.02
CA PRO A 238 -5.97 -15.01 3.56
C PRO A 238 -5.96 -14.99 5.09
N VAL A 239 -6.99 -15.57 5.69
CA VAL A 239 -7.02 -15.86 7.13
C VAL A 239 -5.82 -16.74 7.48
N GLY A 240 -5.20 -16.47 8.64
CA GLY A 240 -3.99 -17.17 9.10
C GLY A 240 -2.67 -16.66 8.50
N ALA A 241 -2.69 -15.71 7.56
CA ALA A 241 -1.47 -15.07 7.10
C ALA A 241 -0.83 -14.21 8.21
N GLU A 242 0.51 -14.13 8.24
CA GLU A 242 1.23 -13.25 9.17
C GLU A 242 0.99 -11.75 8.89
N LYS A 243 0.58 -11.41 7.67
CA LYS A 243 0.23 -10.04 7.27
C LYS A 243 -1.28 -9.86 7.32
N PHE A 244 -1.75 -8.74 7.84
CA PHE A 244 -3.15 -8.35 7.81
C PHE A 244 -3.43 -7.47 6.58
N GLY A 245 -4.24 -7.97 5.65
CA GLY A 245 -4.72 -7.16 4.51
C GLY A 245 -5.68 -6.08 5.00
N ILE A 246 -5.40 -4.81 4.74
CA ILE A 246 -6.25 -3.67 5.13
C ILE A 246 -6.74 -2.90 3.90
N ARG A 247 -8.05 -2.62 3.86
CA ARG A 247 -8.70 -1.72 2.91
C ARG A 247 -8.57 -0.30 3.44
N LEU A 248 -8.10 0.62 2.59
CA LEU A 248 -7.91 2.03 2.98
C LEU A 248 -9.17 2.87 2.76
N LEU A 249 -9.84 2.65 1.62
CA LEU A 249 -11.05 3.34 1.21
C LEU A 249 -11.93 2.37 0.43
N ASP A 250 -13.20 2.74 0.27
CA ASP A 250 -14.14 1.96 -0.52
C ASP A 250 -13.78 2.04 -2.01
N ALA A 251 -13.78 0.87 -2.64
CA ALA A 251 -13.50 0.68 -4.06
C ALA A 251 -14.30 -0.52 -4.57
N ARG A 252 -14.72 -0.50 -5.84
CA ARG A 252 -15.38 -1.66 -6.47
C ARG A 252 -14.48 -2.88 -6.60
N ASP A 253 -13.18 -2.64 -6.80
CA ASP A 253 -12.19 -3.68 -6.97
C ASP A 253 -11.27 -3.70 -5.75
N ASN A 254 -11.19 -4.88 -5.12
CA ASN A 254 -10.30 -5.20 -4.00
C ASN A 254 -8.81 -5.10 -4.34
N TRP A 255 -8.41 -4.59 -5.50
CA TRP A 255 -7.04 -4.33 -5.90
C TRP A 255 -6.72 -2.85 -6.10
N VAL A 256 -7.73 -1.97 -6.08
CA VAL A 256 -7.52 -0.52 -6.22
C VAL A 256 -6.90 0.05 -4.93
N THR A 257 -5.99 0.99 -5.11
CA THR A 257 -5.36 1.79 -4.04
C THR A 257 -5.37 3.26 -4.46
N PRO A 258 -5.23 4.21 -3.50
CA PRO A 258 -5.29 5.65 -3.78
C PRO A 258 -4.32 6.12 -4.87
N TRP A 259 -3.13 5.52 -4.92
CA TRP A 259 -2.12 5.87 -5.91
C TRP A 259 -2.36 5.30 -7.31
N HIS A 260 -3.40 4.48 -7.50
CA HIS A 260 -3.85 3.98 -8.81
C HIS A 260 -5.24 4.48 -9.19
N SER A 261 -5.74 5.54 -8.54
CA SER A 261 -7.12 6.00 -8.71
C SER A 261 -7.26 7.51 -8.46
N ALA A 262 -8.48 8.00 -8.62
CA ALA A 262 -8.97 9.28 -8.14
C ALA A 262 -10.23 9.05 -7.29
N VAL A 263 -10.52 9.99 -6.39
CA VAL A 263 -11.76 9.96 -5.60
C VAL A 263 -12.91 10.52 -6.43
N LEU A 264 -14.05 9.83 -6.42
CA LEU A 264 -15.34 10.34 -6.85
C LEU A 264 -16.27 10.40 -5.63
N TYR A 265 -16.76 11.60 -5.31
CA TYR A 265 -17.82 11.79 -4.33
C TYR A 265 -19.19 11.59 -4.99
N HIS A 266 -20.01 10.74 -4.36
CA HIS A 266 -21.41 10.54 -4.71
C HIS A 266 -22.28 11.65 -4.12
N ALA A 267 -23.53 11.74 -4.58
CA ALA A 267 -24.48 12.78 -4.13
C ALA A 267 -24.79 12.72 -2.62
N ASP A 268 -24.59 11.56 -1.99
CA ASP A 268 -24.72 11.34 -0.54
C ASP A 268 -23.44 11.71 0.24
N GLY A 269 -22.40 12.22 -0.44
CA GLY A 269 -21.11 12.58 0.14
C GLY A 269 -20.18 11.40 0.38
N ARG A 270 -20.54 10.18 -0.03
CA ARG A 270 -19.68 9.00 0.09
C ARG A 270 -18.53 9.07 -0.93
N PRO A 271 -17.26 8.92 -0.51
CA PRO A 271 -16.13 8.81 -1.44
C PRO A 271 -16.00 7.37 -1.98
N GLU A 272 -15.64 7.24 -3.25
CA GLU A 272 -15.28 5.97 -3.89
C GLU A 272 -13.98 6.14 -4.69
N LEU A 273 -13.05 5.17 -4.58
CA LEU A 273 -11.89 5.11 -5.45
C LEU A 273 -12.25 4.52 -6.80
N VAL A 274 -12.04 5.29 -7.86
CA VAL A 274 -12.26 4.89 -9.25
C VAL A 274 -11.08 5.32 -10.13
N HIS A 275 -10.88 4.71 -11.29
CA HIS A 275 -9.92 5.25 -12.24
C HIS A 275 -10.36 6.64 -12.71
N ARG A 276 -9.43 7.61 -12.80
CA ARG A 276 -9.71 8.99 -13.23
C ARG A 276 -10.63 9.07 -14.46
N ARG A 277 -10.37 8.30 -15.51
CA ARG A 277 -11.20 8.30 -16.73
C ARG A 277 -12.68 8.03 -16.47
N CYS A 278 -12.99 7.24 -15.44
CA CYS A 278 -14.36 6.91 -15.05
C CYS A 278 -14.96 8.02 -14.19
N ALA A 279 -14.18 8.63 -13.30
CA ALA A 279 -14.61 9.79 -12.52
C ALA A 279 -14.95 10.98 -13.43
N GLU A 280 -14.10 11.24 -14.43
CA GLU A 280 -14.26 12.34 -15.39
C GLU A 280 -15.52 12.23 -16.24
N GLN A 281 -15.99 11.01 -16.51
CA GLN A 281 -17.25 10.77 -17.25
C GLN A 281 -18.48 11.01 -16.38
N GLN A 282 -18.37 10.86 -15.07
CA GLN A 282 -19.50 10.89 -14.13
C GLN A 282 -19.60 12.19 -13.34
N GLY A 283 -18.50 12.92 -13.19
CA GLY A 283 -18.40 14.05 -12.27
C GLY A 283 -17.65 15.26 -12.81
N MET A 284 -17.58 16.29 -11.96
CA MET A 284 -16.86 17.53 -12.19
C MET A 284 -15.57 17.52 -11.37
N LEU A 285 -14.46 17.95 -11.99
CA LEU A 285 -13.18 18.04 -11.30
C LEU A 285 -13.21 19.18 -10.28
N VAL A 286 -12.92 18.85 -9.02
CA VAL A 286 -12.75 19.80 -7.93
C VAL A 286 -11.27 20.07 -7.71
N ALA A 287 -10.94 21.36 -7.57
CA ALA A 287 -9.62 21.80 -7.20
C ALA A 287 -9.57 22.18 -5.72
N ARG A 288 -8.51 21.77 -5.02
CA ARG A 288 -8.21 22.20 -3.65
C ARG A 288 -6.84 22.86 -3.63
N ASN A 289 -6.75 24.05 -3.05
CA ASN A 289 -5.52 24.85 -3.03
C ASN A 289 -4.89 25.03 -4.43
N GLY A 290 -5.73 25.23 -5.45
CA GLY A 290 -5.29 25.41 -6.84
C GLY A 290 -4.79 24.16 -7.55
N ARG A 291 -4.93 22.95 -6.97
CA ARG A 291 -4.54 21.68 -7.58
C ARG A 291 -5.74 20.75 -7.77
N PRO A 292 -5.78 19.92 -8.83
CA PRO A 292 -6.77 18.85 -8.97
C PRO A 292 -6.79 17.96 -7.72
N SER A 293 -7.96 17.73 -7.14
CA SER A 293 -8.11 16.99 -5.87
C SER A 293 -8.95 15.72 -6.03
N HIS A 294 -10.15 15.84 -6.57
CA HIS A 294 -11.11 14.74 -6.73
C HIS A 294 -12.22 15.14 -7.72
N TYR A 295 -13.17 14.25 -7.95
CA TYR A 295 -14.40 14.53 -8.69
C TYR A 295 -15.61 14.47 -7.78
N GLU A 296 -16.65 15.22 -8.10
CA GLU A 296 -17.99 15.14 -7.50
C GLU A 296 -19.00 14.79 -8.59
N ILE A 297 -19.95 13.87 -8.31
CA ILE A 297 -20.99 13.49 -9.29
C ILE A 297 -21.82 14.72 -9.67
N ARG A 298 -22.25 14.76 -10.93
CA ARG A 298 -23.14 15.83 -11.44
C ARG A 298 -24.55 15.72 -10.88
#